data_AF-A0A1Q7FVV4-F1
#
_entry.id   AF-A0A1Q7FVV4-F1
#
_cell.length_a   1.000
_cell.length_b   1.000
_cell.length_c   1.000
_cell.angle_alpha   90.00
_cell.angle_beta   90.00
_cell.angle_gamma   90.00
#
_symmetry.space_group_name_H-M   'P 1'
#
loop_
_entity.id
_entity.type
_entity.pdbx_description
1 polymer ?
#
loop_
_entity_poly.entity_id
_entity_poly.type
_entity_poly.pdbx_seq_one_letter_code
_entity_poly.pdbx_strand_id
1 'polypeptide(L)'
;MLLTGCDIRRGPAVESTRQLRVVAVQRLVEHPAVAPVAWAPDSRAFAHSGDHRVWVYSLDRGDQGIAPAEMGTALSWSAALNLLALIDRGVVSTLRPDGSDRRVIDLPGVAVALAWAPGGDRMGVVLRRTENGQPRFELWIANHDGGFKRLVTRAPAGRVMREVQWFADNLYLLYGLSDPAERVIREAHRVRISYPDQSEIPLPVRTVALRLAPTGRHVAVVTADRQAVGMGEVIVSRLDGSGRLVLAADPGRFTGLAWSPQGDKLVYARVTEESRAELWLADADRSDRLQLYSYAMEYTDPGIDLAMTWAPDGRHVAFGTNTGMFVGPIWLATLQRR
;
A
#
# COMPACT_ATOMS: atom_id res chain seq x y z
N MET A 1 -16.63 -5.73 49.40
CA MET A 1 -16.96 -5.37 48.01
C MET A 1 -15.85 -5.95 47.14
N LEU A 2 -16.12 -7.06 46.45
CA LEU A 2 -15.14 -7.82 45.67
C LEU A 2 -14.90 -7.11 44.33
N LEU A 3 -13.64 -6.81 44.02
CA LEU A 3 -13.19 -6.34 42.71
C LEU A 3 -13.28 -7.50 41.71
N THR A 4 -14.25 -7.43 40.80
CA THR A 4 -14.42 -8.40 39.71
C THR A 4 -13.35 -8.23 38.63
N GLY A 5 -12.88 -9.36 38.13
CA GLY A 5 -11.67 -9.52 37.32
C GLY A 5 -11.65 -8.76 36.00
N CYS A 6 -10.45 -8.33 35.63
CA CYS A 6 -10.09 -7.97 34.27
C CYS A 6 -10.16 -9.23 33.40
N ASP A 7 -11.16 -9.33 32.53
CA ASP A 7 -11.24 -10.38 31.52
C ASP A 7 -10.19 -10.10 30.43
N ILE A 8 -9.01 -10.70 30.57
CA ILE A 8 -7.99 -10.69 29.51
C ILE A 8 -8.46 -11.65 28.42
N ARG A 9 -9.19 -11.12 27.42
CA ARG A 9 -9.43 -11.86 26.18
C ARG A 9 -8.11 -12.02 25.45
N ARG A 10 -7.47 -13.19 25.59
CA ARG A 10 -6.35 -13.59 24.74
C ARG A 10 -6.87 -13.64 23.30
N GLY A 11 -6.33 -12.78 22.44
CA GLY A 11 -6.55 -12.89 21.00
C GLY A 11 -6.11 -14.26 20.50
N PRO A 12 -6.58 -14.67 19.30
CA PRO A 12 -6.08 -15.91 18.69
C PRO A 12 -4.55 -15.89 18.61
N ALA A 13 -3.93 -17.04 18.84
CA ALA A 13 -2.48 -17.16 18.77
C ALA A 13 -1.97 -16.74 17.38
N VAL A 14 -0.86 -16.02 17.34
CA VAL A 14 -0.18 -15.61 16.11
C VAL A 14 0.15 -16.86 15.28
N GLU A 15 -0.45 -16.99 14.10
CA GLU A 15 -0.29 -18.16 13.22
C GLU A 15 1.06 -18.08 12.50
N SER A 16 2.17 -18.58 13.05
CA SER A 16 3.48 -18.53 12.37
C SER A 16 3.45 -19.06 10.93
N THR A 17 4.31 -18.51 10.07
CA THR A 17 4.55 -19.00 8.70
C THR A 17 4.86 -20.50 8.62
N ARG A 18 5.39 -21.12 9.67
CA ARG A 18 5.58 -22.58 9.79
C ARG A 18 4.30 -23.39 9.61
N GLN A 19 3.17 -22.80 10.00
CA GLN A 19 1.86 -23.42 9.95
C GLN A 19 1.18 -23.19 8.60
N LEU A 20 1.82 -22.44 7.68
CA LEU A 20 1.25 -22.09 6.39
C LEU A 20 1.93 -22.88 5.26
N ARG A 21 1.18 -23.06 4.18
CA ARG A 21 1.67 -23.50 2.88
C ARG A 21 1.00 -22.73 1.77
N VAL A 22 1.72 -22.55 0.67
CA VAL A 22 1.17 -22.05 -0.59
C VAL A 22 0.47 -23.21 -1.28
N VAL A 23 -0.81 -23.06 -1.58
CA VAL A 23 -1.60 -24.12 -2.23
C VAL A 23 -1.85 -23.84 -3.71
N ALA A 24 -1.78 -22.57 -4.11
CA ALA A 24 -1.93 -22.15 -5.49
C ALA A 24 -1.24 -20.81 -5.72
N VAL A 25 -0.65 -20.66 -6.91
CA VAL A 25 -0.25 -19.38 -7.47
C VAL A 25 -0.81 -19.34 -8.88
N GLN A 26 -1.68 -18.37 -9.15
CA GLN A 26 -2.42 -18.30 -10.40
C GLN A 26 -2.26 -16.92 -11.03
N ARG A 27 -2.05 -16.88 -12.35
CA ARG A 27 -2.17 -15.66 -13.14
C ARG A 27 -3.65 -15.40 -13.38
N LEU A 28 -4.17 -14.28 -12.88
CA LEU A 28 -5.61 -13.99 -12.94
C LEU A 28 -5.98 -13.06 -14.09
N VAL A 29 -5.12 -12.08 -14.38
CA VAL A 29 -5.37 -11.05 -15.38
C VAL A 29 -4.20 -11.00 -16.33
N GLU A 30 -4.47 -11.07 -17.64
CA GLU A 30 -3.42 -11.05 -18.67
C GLU A 30 -3.10 -9.65 -19.19
N HIS A 31 -3.95 -8.67 -18.89
CA HIS A 31 -3.79 -7.29 -19.32
C HIS A 31 -3.10 -6.42 -18.25
N PRO A 32 -2.57 -5.25 -18.63
CA PRO A 32 -1.71 -4.48 -17.74
C PRO A 32 -2.49 -3.76 -16.62
N ALA A 33 -2.17 -4.08 -15.36
CA ALA A 33 -2.78 -3.44 -14.19
C ALA A 33 -1.92 -2.28 -13.67
N VAL A 34 -2.46 -1.05 -13.74
CA VAL A 34 -1.79 0.24 -13.51
C VAL A 34 -1.89 0.72 -12.05
N ALA A 35 -2.61 0.02 -11.18
CA ALA A 35 -2.77 0.41 -9.77
C ALA A 35 -2.54 -0.79 -8.84
N PRO A 36 -2.01 -0.57 -7.61
CA PRO A 36 -2.03 -1.62 -6.60
C PRO A 36 -3.50 -2.04 -6.44
N VAL A 37 -3.74 -3.35 -6.49
CA VAL A 37 -5.13 -3.82 -6.46
C VAL A 37 -5.77 -3.42 -5.13
N ALA A 38 -7.02 -2.97 -5.18
CA ALA A 38 -7.78 -2.62 -3.99
C ALA A 38 -8.70 -3.79 -3.67
N TRP A 39 -8.47 -4.48 -2.55
CA TRP A 39 -9.31 -5.61 -2.17
C TRP A 39 -10.68 -5.18 -1.66
N ALA A 40 -11.70 -5.93 -2.06
CA ALA A 40 -13.01 -5.84 -1.46
C ALA A 40 -12.95 -6.27 0.01
N PRO A 41 -13.80 -5.71 0.89
CA PRO A 41 -13.73 -5.96 2.33
C PRO A 41 -14.02 -7.42 2.71
N ASP A 42 -14.79 -8.12 1.88
CA ASP A 42 -15.14 -9.52 2.04
C ASP A 42 -14.08 -10.49 1.50
N SER A 43 -12.98 -9.98 0.93
CA SER A 43 -11.90 -10.75 0.30
C SER A 43 -12.32 -11.60 -0.91
N ARG A 44 -13.50 -11.36 -1.49
CA ARG A 44 -14.01 -12.15 -2.63
C ARG A 44 -13.77 -11.49 -3.98
N ALA A 45 -13.31 -10.24 -3.99
CA ALA A 45 -13.00 -9.50 -5.19
C ALA A 45 -11.89 -8.48 -4.93
N PHE A 46 -11.31 -7.96 -6.01
CA PHE A 46 -10.44 -6.79 -5.97
C PHE A 46 -10.64 -5.92 -7.21
N ALA A 47 -10.40 -4.62 -7.07
CA ALA A 47 -10.45 -3.66 -8.15
C ALA A 47 -9.06 -3.31 -8.66
N HIS A 48 -8.95 -3.07 -9.96
CA HIS A 48 -7.74 -2.60 -10.62
C HIS A 48 -8.10 -1.72 -11.81
N SER A 49 -7.13 -1.00 -12.36
CA SER A 49 -7.30 -0.17 -13.55
C SER A 49 -6.30 -0.59 -14.61
N GLY A 50 -6.74 -0.62 -15.86
CA GLY A 50 -5.97 -1.12 -16.99
C GLY A 50 -6.81 -1.07 -18.26
N ASP A 51 -6.16 -0.99 -19.42
CA ASP A 51 -6.84 -0.99 -20.73
C ASP A 51 -7.99 0.05 -20.81
N HIS A 52 -7.69 1.29 -20.38
CA HIS A 52 -8.62 2.42 -20.34
C HIS A 52 -9.92 2.18 -19.54
N ARG A 53 -9.89 1.29 -18.54
CA ARG A 53 -11.05 0.92 -17.73
C ARG A 53 -10.69 0.66 -16.27
N VAL A 54 -11.69 0.75 -15.40
CA VAL A 54 -11.69 0.17 -14.07
C VAL A 54 -12.36 -1.19 -14.12
N TRP A 55 -11.70 -2.17 -13.54
CA TRP A 55 -12.14 -3.55 -13.49
C TRP A 55 -12.37 -3.98 -12.04
N VAL A 56 -13.32 -4.87 -11.84
CA VAL A 56 -13.50 -5.63 -10.59
C VAL A 56 -13.36 -7.10 -10.94
N TYR A 57 -12.29 -7.71 -10.44
CA TYR A 57 -12.08 -9.15 -10.52
C TYR A 57 -12.76 -9.82 -9.34
N SER A 58 -13.77 -10.65 -9.61
CA SER A 58 -14.39 -11.50 -8.58
C SER A 58 -13.78 -12.90 -8.63
N LEU A 59 -13.44 -13.49 -7.49
CA LEU A 59 -12.79 -14.81 -7.44
C LEU A 59 -13.63 -15.94 -8.05
N ASP A 60 -14.95 -15.76 -8.13
CA ASP A 60 -15.92 -16.70 -8.70
C ASP A 60 -16.25 -16.44 -10.18
N ARG A 61 -16.18 -15.18 -10.63
CA ARG A 61 -16.65 -14.76 -11.98
C ARG A 61 -15.56 -14.21 -12.90
N GLY A 62 -14.35 -14.01 -12.40
CA GLY A 62 -13.27 -13.38 -13.14
C GLY A 62 -13.45 -11.87 -13.28
N ASP A 63 -12.80 -11.30 -14.30
CA ASP A 63 -12.66 -9.85 -14.49
C ASP A 63 -13.90 -9.22 -15.12
N GLN A 64 -14.43 -8.15 -14.51
CA GLN A 64 -15.59 -7.42 -14.99
C GLN A 64 -15.26 -5.93 -15.15
N GLY A 65 -15.45 -5.39 -16.35
CA GLY A 65 -15.21 -3.98 -16.62
C GLY A 65 -16.39 -3.13 -16.15
N ILE A 66 -16.16 -2.24 -15.19
CA ILE A 66 -17.26 -1.53 -14.49
C ILE A 66 -17.40 -0.07 -14.88
N ALA A 67 -16.32 0.61 -15.27
CA ALA A 67 -16.36 2.02 -15.64
C ALA A 67 -15.16 2.42 -16.53
N PRO A 68 -15.31 3.39 -17.45
CA PRO A 68 -14.18 3.90 -18.22
C PRO A 68 -13.19 4.69 -17.34
N ALA A 69 -11.89 4.55 -17.60
CA ALA A 69 -10.85 5.34 -16.95
C ALA A 69 -9.63 5.43 -17.87
N GLU A 70 -9.29 6.63 -18.36
CA GLU A 70 -8.22 6.77 -19.35
C GLU A 70 -6.86 6.37 -18.78
N MET A 71 -6.54 6.86 -17.58
CA MET A 71 -5.27 6.62 -16.89
C MET A 71 -5.52 6.51 -15.38
N GLY A 72 -6.03 5.35 -14.95
CA GLY A 72 -6.18 5.04 -13.53
C GLY A 72 -4.82 4.85 -12.84
N THR A 73 -4.43 5.77 -11.94
CA THR A 73 -3.10 5.77 -11.29
C THR A 73 -3.14 5.41 -9.81
N ALA A 74 -4.32 5.43 -9.19
CA ALA A 74 -4.51 4.97 -7.81
C ALA A 74 -5.94 4.48 -7.62
N LEU A 75 -6.09 3.39 -6.86
CA LEU A 75 -7.37 2.81 -6.48
C LEU A 75 -7.38 2.49 -4.99
N SER A 76 -8.52 2.69 -4.34
CA SER A 76 -8.73 2.31 -2.94
C SER A 76 -10.19 1.91 -2.73
N TRP A 77 -10.44 0.86 -1.94
CA TRP A 77 -11.78 0.33 -1.68
C TRP A 77 -12.16 0.58 -0.22
N SER A 78 -13.24 1.30 0.00
CA SER A 78 -13.77 1.59 1.33
C SER A 78 -14.42 0.35 1.94
N ALA A 79 -13.92 -0.09 3.11
CA ALA A 79 -14.58 -1.13 3.88
C ALA A 79 -15.92 -0.68 4.49
N ALA A 80 -16.00 0.58 4.90
CA ALA A 80 -17.19 1.12 5.54
C ALA A 80 -18.34 1.37 4.57
N LEU A 81 -18.04 1.85 3.35
CA LEU A 81 -19.05 2.29 2.39
C LEU A 81 -19.23 1.36 1.20
N ASN A 82 -18.32 0.38 1.03
CA ASN A 82 -18.25 -0.45 -0.17
C ASN A 82 -18.21 0.40 -1.46
N LEU A 83 -17.38 1.45 -1.45
CA LEU A 83 -17.13 2.33 -2.60
C LEU A 83 -15.68 2.22 -3.04
N LEU A 84 -15.45 2.41 -4.34
CA LEU A 84 -14.14 2.61 -4.92
C LEU A 84 -13.84 4.10 -4.99
N ALA A 85 -12.60 4.49 -4.68
CA ALA A 85 -12.03 5.76 -5.09
C ALA A 85 -10.92 5.52 -6.10
N LEU A 86 -10.90 6.36 -7.12
CA LEU A 86 -10.00 6.30 -8.26
C LEU A 86 -9.37 7.67 -8.48
N ILE A 87 -8.09 7.68 -8.79
CA ILE A 87 -7.45 8.81 -9.50
C ILE A 87 -7.38 8.47 -10.98
N ASP A 88 -8.04 9.26 -11.83
CA ASP A 88 -7.99 9.17 -13.30
C ASP A 88 -7.53 10.50 -13.87
N ARG A 89 -6.36 10.51 -14.54
CA ARG A 89 -5.69 11.75 -15.04
C ARG A 89 -5.59 12.87 -13.99
N GLY A 90 -5.39 12.48 -12.73
CA GLY A 90 -5.28 13.40 -11.61
C GLY A 90 -6.59 13.93 -11.05
N VAL A 91 -7.73 13.44 -11.54
CA VAL A 91 -9.05 13.73 -11.00
C VAL A 91 -9.46 12.61 -10.06
N VAL A 92 -9.93 12.97 -8.86
CA VAL A 92 -10.49 11.99 -7.92
C VAL A 92 -11.95 11.74 -8.25
N SER A 93 -12.35 10.49 -8.33
CA SER A 93 -13.76 10.10 -8.38
C SER A 93 -14.05 8.92 -7.48
N THR A 94 -15.27 8.85 -6.98
CA THR A 94 -15.81 7.69 -6.27
C THR A 94 -16.86 7.00 -7.13
N LEU A 95 -17.03 5.70 -6.96
CA LEU A 95 -18.05 4.91 -7.66
C LEU A 95 -18.35 3.63 -6.90
N ARG A 96 -19.51 3.02 -7.18
CA ARG A 96 -19.84 1.68 -6.66
C ARG A 96 -19.07 0.60 -7.43
N PRO A 97 -18.88 -0.58 -6.83
CA PRO A 97 -18.22 -1.72 -7.50
C PRO A 97 -18.96 -2.24 -8.73
N ASP A 98 -20.22 -1.87 -8.93
CA ASP A 98 -20.99 -2.17 -10.15
C ASP A 98 -20.84 -1.09 -11.24
N GLY A 99 -20.03 -0.06 -11.00
CA GLY A 99 -19.83 1.07 -11.91
C GLY A 99 -20.82 2.22 -11.74
N SER A 100 -21.89 2.04 -10.96
CA SER A 100 -22.92 3.06 -10.75
C SER A 100 -22.50 4.13 -9.73
N ASP A 101 -23.31 5.18 -9.61
CA ASP A 101 -23.11 6.27 -8.63
C ASP A 101 -21.72 6.90 -8.69
N ARG A 102 -21.17 7.06 -9.91
CA ARG A 102 -19.87 7.70 -10.11
C ARG A 102 -19.98 9.20 -9.81
N ARG A 103 -19.12 9.69 -8.92
CA ARG A 103 -19.06 11.09 -8.49
C ARG A 103 -17.65 11.61 -8.60
N VAL A 104 -17.48 12.78 -9.22
CA VAL A 104 -16.19 13.48 -9.26
C VAL A 104 -16.04 14.31 -7.99
N ILE A 105 -14.89 14.19 -7.34
CA ILE A 105 -14.55 14.94 -6.13
C ILE A 105 -13.66 16.10 -6.55
N ASP A 106 -14.26 17.28 -6.64
CA ASP A 106 -13.57 18.52 -7.00
C ASP A 106 -12.49 18.85 -5.95
N LEU A 107 -11.22 18.91 -6.34
CA LEU A 107 -10.10 19.20 -5.44
C LEU A 107 -9.19 20.24 -6.10
N PRO A 108 -8.54 21.13 -5.32
CA PRO A 108 -7.83 22.29 -5.86
C PRO A 108 -6.44 21.95 -6.43
N GLY A 109 -6.30 20.86 -7.18
CA GLY A 109 -5.03 20.44 -7.76
C GLY A 109 -5.11 19.07 -8.44
N VAL A 110 -3.97 18.62 -8.96
CA VAL A 110 -3.84 17.32 -9.63
C VAL A 110 -3.56 16.27 -8.56
N ALA A 111 -4.46 15.31 -8.35
CA ALA A 111 -4.25 14.23 -7.41
C ALA A 111 -3.15 13.27 -7.90
N VAL A 112 -2.25 12.87 -6.99
CA VAL A 112 -1.12 11.99 -7.30
C VAL A 112 -1.02 10.78 -6.40
N ALA A 113 -1.71 10.79 -5.25
CA ALA A 113 -1.85 9.63 -4.37
C ALA A 113 -3.16 9.73 -3.59
N LEU A 114 -3.72 8.58 -3.24
CA LEU A 114 -5.00 8.44 -2.57
C LEU A 114 -4.93 7.24 -1.63
N ALA A 115 -5.49 7.37 -0.44
CA ALA A 115 -5.78 6.24 0.43
C ALA A 115 -7.12 6.47 1.15
N TRP A 116 -8.00 5.48 1.11
CA TRP A 116 -9.23 5.51 1.91
C TRP A 116 -8.93 5.17 3.38
N ALA A 117 -9.59 5.86 4.31
CA ALA A 117 -9.51 5.54 5.72
C ALA A 117 -10.09 4.14 6.01
N PRO A 118 -9.42 3.25 6.77
CA PRO A 118 -9.85 1.88 6.99
C PRO A 118 -11.27 1.73 7.56
N GLY A 119 -11.70 2.66 8.41
CA GLY A 119 -13.00 2.58 9.10
C GLY A 119 -13.92 3.77 8.87
N GLY A 120 -13.65 4.62 7.87
CA GLY A 120 -14.33 5.91 7.73
C GLY A 120 -14.81 6.25 6.32
N ASP A 121 -15.53 7.37 6.22
CA ASP A 121 -15.99 7.96 4.97
C ASP A 121 -14.96 8.89 4.31
N ARG A 122 -13.78 9.04 4.94
CA ARG A 122 -12.73 9.97 4.56
C ARG A 122 -11.65 9.30 3.72
N MET A 123 -11.09 10.08 2.82
CA MET A 123 -9.93 9.75 2.00
C MET A 123 -8.84 10.78 2.28
N GLY A 124 -7.60 10.30 2.34
CA GLY A 124 -6.41 11.14 2.28
C GLY A 124 -5.98 11.24 0.83
N VAL A 125 -5.79 12.45 0.33
CA VAL A 125 -5.42 12.71 -1.06
C VAL A 125 -4.21 13.64 -1.10
N VAL A 126 -3.16 13.24 -1.81
CA VAL A 126 -2.02 14.12 -2.09
C VAL A 126 -2.30 14.83 -3.40
N LEU A 127 -2.31 16.16 -3.36
CA LEU A 127 -2.46 17.02 -4.52
C LEU A 127 -1.12 17.64 -4.90
N ARG A 128 -0.84 17.68 -6.20
CA ARG A 128 0.24 18.46 -6.79
C ARG A 128 -0.36 19.72 -7.41
N ARG A 129 0.19 20.87 -7.03
CA ARG A 129 -0.12 22.19 -7.59
C ARG A 129 1.15 22.81 -8.17
N THR A 130 0.99 23.75 -9.09
CA THR A 130 2.08 24.58 -9.58
C THR A 130 1.98 25.95 -8.93
N GLU A 131 3.03 26.39 -8.25
CA GLU A 131 3.14 27.69 -7.60
C GLU A 131 4.49 28.30 -8.00
N ASN A 132 4.47 29.49 -8.63
CA ASN A 132 5.67 30.17 -9.13
C ASN A 132 6.56 29.27 -10.01
N GLY A 133 5.94 28.46 -10.87
CA GLY A 133 6.63 27.53 -11.77
C GLY A 133 7.23 26.29 -11.09
N GLN A 134 7.03 26.13 -9.78
CA GLN A 134 7.55 24.99 -9.01
C GLN A 134 6.41 24.09 -8.50
N PRO A 135 6.60 22.77 -8.45
CA PRO A 135 5.60 21.89 -7.87
C PRO A 135 5.50 22.08 -6.35
N ARG A 136 4.27 22.02 -5.84
CA ARG A 136 3.92 22.00 -4.43
C ARG A 136 3.00 20.83 -4.15
N PHE A 137 3.25 20.13 -3.05
CA PHE A 137 2.46 18.99 -2.64
C PHE A 137 1.68 19.31 -1.38
N GLU A 138 0.39 18.99 -1.39
CA GLU A 138 -0.53 19.25 -0.29
C GLU A 138 -1.25 17.95 0.08
N LEU A 139 -1.37 17.68 1.38
CA LEU A 139 -2.20 16.58 1.89
C LEU A 139 -3.58 17.12 2.25
N TRP A 140 -4.59 16.60 1.57
CA TRP A 140 -5.99 16.93 1.79
C TRP A 140 -6.74 15.73 2.36
N ILE A 141 -7.76 16.00 3.15
CA ILE A 141 -8.81 15.04 3.47
C ILE A 141 -10.08 15.43 2.73
N ALA A 142 -10.76 14.45 2.15
CA ALA A 142 -12.05 14.62 1.50
C ALA A 142 -12.98 13.46 1.84
N ASN A 143 -14.29 13.69 1.90
CA ASN A 143 -15.26 12.61 2.01
C ASN A 143 -15.69 12.10 0.62
N HIS A 144 -16.39 10.97 0.61
CA HIS A 144 -16.75 10.25 -0.62
C HIS A 144 -17.69 11.00 -1.58
N ASP A 145 -18.42 12.01 -1.10
CA ASP A 145 -19.36 12.81 -1.89
C ASP A 145 -18.83 14.23 -2.19
N GLY A 146 -17.66 14.59 -1.63
CA GLY A 146 -17.04 15.89 -1.79
C GLY A 146 -17.66 17.02 -0.95
N GLY A 147 -18.66 16.75 -0.11
CA GLY A 147 -19.26 17.74 0.79
C GLY A 147 -18.30 18.26 1.86
N PHE A 148 -17.31 17.46 2.25
CA PHE A 148 -16.25 17.84 3.18
C PHE A 148 -14.88 17.72 2.53
N LYS A 149 -14.11 18.82 2.58
CA LYS A 149 -12.72 18.89 2.11
C LYS A 149 -11.92 19.77 3.04
N ARG A 150 -10.68 19.38 3.35
CA ARG A 150 -9.80 20.17 4.22
C ARG A 150 -8.34 19.91 3.89
N LEU A 151 -7.56 20.98 3.79
CA LEU A 151 -6.10 20.91 3.80
C LEU A 151 -5.62 20.48 5.20
N VAL A 152 -4.83 19.41 5.26
CA VAL A 152 -4.20 18.92 6.50
C VAL A 152 -2.83 19.56 6.67
N THR A 153 -1.97 19.43 5.67
CA THR A 153 -0.61 19.99 5.71
C THR A 153 -0.05 20.20 4.30
N ARG A 154 1.02 20.99 4.21
CA ARG A 154 1.77 21.25 2.97
C ARG A 154 3.18 20.69 3.11
N ALA A 155 3.67 20.04 2.06
CA ALA A 155 5.09 19.69 2.01
C ALA A 155 5.94 20.98 1.98
N PRO A 156 7.12 20.98 2.61
CA PRO A 156 8.09 22.06 2.45
C PRO A 156 8.42 22.31 0.98
N ALA A 157 8.82 23.54 0.67
CA ALA A 157 9.20 23.92 -0.70
C ALA A 157 10.29 22.99 -1.26
N GLY A 158 10.09 22.50 -2.48
CA GLY A 158 11.03 21.60 -3.15
C GLY A 158 10.99 20.16 -2.66
N ARG A 159 10.02 19.76 -1.82
CA ARG A 159 9.86 18.37 -1.36
C ARG A 159 8.67 17.70 -2.03
N VAL A 160 8.81 16.41 -2.30
CA VAL A 160 7.76 15.56 -2.85
C VAL A 160 7.15 14.73 -1.73
N MET A 161 5.82 14.79 -1.59
CA MET A 161 5.08 13.96 -0.64
C MET A 161 4.78 12.59 -1.22
N ARG A 162 5.04 11.52 -0.45
CA ARG A 162 4.91 10.12 -0.87
C ARG A 162 4.28 9.27 0.24
N GLU A 163 3.84 8.07 -0.10
CA GLU A 163 3.43 7.02 0.85
C GLU A 163 2.37 7.45 1.87
N VAL A 164 1.33 8.16 1.41
CA VAL A 164 0.21 8.53 2.26
C VAL A 164 -0.52 7.27 2.75
N GLN A 165 -0.61 7.10 4.06
CA GLN A 165 -1.22 5.94 4.71
C GLN A 165 -2.01 6.36 5.93
N TRP A 166 -3.15 5.71 6.16
CA TRP A 166 -3.96 5.95 7.35
C TRP A 166 -3.49 5.10 8.52
N PHE A 167 -3.50 5.70 9.71
CA PHE A 167 -3.52 4.94 10.94
C PHE A 167 -4.90 4.31 11.14
N ALA A 168 -4.96 3.14 11.78
CA ALA A 168 -6.20 2.41 12.01
C ALA A 168 -7.19 3.15 12.93
N ASP A 169 -6.74 4.14 13.70
CA ASP A 169 -7.60 5.00 14.50
C ASP A 169 -8.41 6.01 13.68
N ASN A 170 -8.12 6.15 12.37
CA ASN A 170 -8.72 7.14 11.47
C ASN A 170 -8.53 8.60 11.92
N LEU A 171 -7.56 8.87 12.80
CA LEU A 171 -7.27 10.22 13.33
C LEU A 171 -5.95 10.77 12.79
N TYR A 172 -5.05 9.90 12.35
CA TYR A 172 -3.74 10.26 11.87
C TYR A 172 -3.46 9.72 10.47
N LEU A 173 -2.61 10.44 9.76
CA LEU A 173 -2.01 10.05 8.49
C LEU A 173 -0.49 9.96 8.65
N LEU A 174 0.12 8.99 7.99
CA LEU A 174 1.55 8.90 7.75
C LEU A 174 1.83 9.39 6.33
N TYR A 175 2.89 10.17 6.15
CA TYR A 175 3.43 10.49 4.83
C TYR A 175 4.95 10.58 4.87
N GLY A 176 5.58 10.28 3.74
CA GLY A 176 7.01 10.45 3.53
C GLY A 176 7.33 11.71 2.71
N LEU A 177 8.54 12.24 2.86
CA LEU A 177 9.09 13.31 2.03
C LEU A 177 10.38 12.86 1.35
N SER A 178 10.46 13.05 0.03
CA SER A 178 11.67 12.85 -0.77
C SER A 178 12.12 14.16 -1.42
N ASP A 179 13.35 14.18 -1.92
CA ASP A 179 13.76 15.19 -2.90
C ASP A 179 13.11 14.90 -4.27
N PRO A 180 12.94 15.89 -5.16
CA PRO A 180 12.28 15.68 -6.44
C PRO A 180 13.08 14.80 -7.40
N ALA A 181 14.41 14.87 -7.30
CA ALA A 181 15.33 14.07 -8.12
C ALA A 181 15.49 12.63 -7.61
N GLU A 182 15.01 12.31 -6.42
CA GLU A 182 15.15 10.99 -5.81
C GLU A 182 13.79 10.34 -5.51
N ARG A 183 13.75 9.01 -5.59
CA ARG A 183 12.61 8.22 -5.08
C ARG A 183 12.74 7.87 -3.60
N VAL A 184 13.86 8.25 -2.98
CA VAL A 184 14.20 7.88 -1.60
C VAL A 184 13.52 8.83 -0.62
N ILE A 185 12.71 8.26 0.25
CA ILE A 185 12.10 8.93 1.39
C ILE A 185 13.20 9.19 2.43
N ARG A 186 13.35 10.47 2.78
CA ARG A 186 14.33 10.96 3.76
C ARG A 186 13.72 11.23 5.12
N GLU A 187 12.45 11.59 5.13
CA GLU A 187 11.68 11.88 6.34
C GLU A 187 10.33 11.21 6.25
N ALA A 188 9.80 10.78 7.39
CA ALA A 188 8.43 10.34 7.53
C ALA A 188 7.78 11.12 8.67
N HIS A 189 6.52 11.47 8.49
CA HIS A 189 5.77 12.30 9.40
C HIS A 189 4.43 11.65 9.71
N ARG A 190 4.04 11.72 10.97
CA ARG A 190 2.68 11.45 11.45
C ARG A 190 1.98 12.79 11.63
N VAL A 191 0.80 12.95 11.05
CA VAL A 191 0.01 14.17 11.14
C VAL A 191 -1.44 13.88 11.51
N ARG A 192 -1.99 14.66 12.44
CA ARG A 192 -3.40 14.57 12.84
C ARG A 192 -4.31 15.23 11.79
N ILE A 193 -5.43 14.58 11.47
CA ILE A 193 -6.39 15.13 10.48
C ILE A 193 -7.17 16.34 10.99
N SER A 194 -7.30 16.49 12.30
CA SER A 194 -8.03 17.56 12.98
C SER A 194 -7.07 18.36 13.84
N TYR A 195 -6.82 19.62 13.45
CA TYR A 195 -5.76 20.49 13.98
C TYR A 195 -4.39 19.80 13.85
N PRO A 196 -3.56 20.16 12.84
CA PRO A 196 -2.38 19.38 12.51
C PRO A 196 -1.34 19.43 13.63
N ASP A 197 -1.43 18.44 14.52
CA ASP A 197 -0.34 17.95 15.36
C ASP A 197 0.54 17.07 14.46
N GLN A 198 1.81 17.44 14.33
CA GLN A 198 2.77 16.78 13.45
C GLN A 198 4.00 16.37 14.25
N SER A 199 4.39 15.11 14.08
CA SER A 199 5.60 14.55 14.67
C SER A 199 6.36 13.74 13.63
N GLU A 200 7.68 13.83 13.65
CA GLU A 200 8.53 12.99 12.82
C GLU A 200 8.50 11.53 13.30
N ILE A 201 8.52 10.58 12.36
CA ILE A 201 8.74 9.16 12.59
C ILE A 201 10.20 8.88 12.24
N PRO A 202 11.07 8.54 13.21
CA PRO A 202 12.46 8.25 12.95
C PRO A 202 12.60 7.11 11.95
N LEU A 203 13.14 7.42 10.77
CA LEU A 203 13.48 6.39 9.78
C LEU A 203 14.86 5.81 10.11
N PRO A 204 15.01 4.47 10.10
CA PRO A 204 16.27 3.84 10.48
C PRO A 204 17.41 4.17 9.51
N VAL A 205 17.10 4.41 8.22
CA VAL A 205 18.01 4.78 7.12
C VAL A 205 17.21 5.36 5.93
N ARG A 206 17.91 5.77 4.86
CA ARG A 206 17.34 6.07 3.54
C ARG A 206 16.37 4.96 3.12
N THR A 207 15.13 5.32 2.80
CA THR A 207 14.04 4.37 2.60
C THR A 207 13.43 4.53 1.21
N VAL A 208 13.18 3.45 0.48
CA VAL A 208 12.51 3.49 -0.84
C VAL A 208 11.05 3.08 -0.80
N ALA A 209 10.66 2.29 0.20
CA ALA A 209 9.28 1.94 0.47
C ALA A 209 9.06 1.98 1.98
N LEU A 210 7.95 2.60 2.40
CA LEU A 210 7.54 2.70 3.81
C LEU A 210 6.11 2.19 3.94
N ARG A 211 5.88 1.23 4.83
CA ARG A 211 4.55 0.64 5.08
C ARG A 211 4.22 0.61 6.56
N LEU A 212 3.14 1.29 6.92
CA LEU A 212 2.58 1.24 8.27
C LEU A 212 1.85 -0.09 8.48
N ALA A 213 2.14 -0.77 9.59
CA ALA A 213 1.38 -1.95 9.96
C ALA A 213 -0.07 -1.58 10.30
N PRO A 214 -1.08 -2.42 9.98
CA PRO A 214 -2.49 -2.15 10.32
C PRO A 214 -2.74 -1.91 11.81
N THR A 215 -1.88 -2.45 12.68
CA THR A 215 -1.93 -2.19 14.13
C THR A 215 -1.58 -0.74 14.51
N GLY A 216 -0.99 0.03 13.60
CA GLY A 216 -0.53 1.40 13.83
C GLY A 216 0.67 1.51 14.78
N ARG A 217 1.39 0.41 15.06
CA ARG A 217 2.50 0.37 16.03
C ARG A 217 3.88 0.17 15.43
N HIS A 218 3.93 -0.39 14.23
CA HIS A 218 5.18 -0.72 13.54
C HIS A 218 5.18 -0.15 12.13
N VAL A 219 6.37 0.10 11.61
CA VAL A 219 6.63 0.37 10.21
C VAL A 219 7.55 -0.70 9.66
N ALA A 220 7.30 -1.09 8.41
CA ALA A 220 8.27 -1.82 7.61
C ALA A 220 8.87 -0.86 6.58
N VAL A 221 10.17 -0.96 6.37
CA VAL A 221 10.91 -0.17 5.40
C VAL A 221 11.77 -1.07 4.52
N VAL A 222 11.84 -0.71 3.24
CA VAL A 222 12.92 -1.17 2.37
C VAL A 222 13.98 -0.07 2.34
N THR A 223 15.21 -0.42 2.68
CA THR A 223 16.32 0.53 2.71
C THR A 223 16.93 0.73 1.32
N ALA A 224 17.66 1.83 1.15
CA ALA A 224 18.48 2.06 -0.03
C ALA A 224 19.92 2.32 0.36
N ASP A 225 20.83 1.51 -0.18
CA ASP A 225 22.26 1.80 -0.16
C ASP A 225 22.59 3.03 -1.02
N ARG A 226 23.70 3.70 -0.69
CA ARG A 226 24.25 4.86 -1.41
C ARG A 226 24.61 4.56 -2.86
N GLN A 227 24.94 3.30 -3.18
CA GLN A 227 25.42 2.89 -4.51
C GLN A 227 24.29 2.43 -5.45
N ALA A 228 23.15 1.93 -4.93
CA ALA A 228 22.02 1.46 -5.75
C ALA A 228 20.67 1.48 -5.01
N VAL A 229 19.60 1.92 -5.69
CA VAL A 229 18.24 2.01 -5.12
C VAL A 229 17.66 0.61 -4.84
N GLY A 230 17.30 0.34 -3.59
CA GLY A 230 16.68 -0.92 -3.16
C GLY A 230 17.63 -2.10 -2.92
N MET A 231 18.92 -1.97 -3.26
CA MET A 231 19.97 -2.84 -2.72
C MET A 231 20.09 -2.45 -1.25
N GLY A 232 19.65 -3.32 -0.35
CA GLY A 232 19.45 -2.95 1.03
C GLY A 232 18.85 -4.05 1.88
N GLU A 233 18.08 -3.64 2.87
CA GLU A 233 17.50 -4.50 3.89
C GLU A 233 15.99 -4.28 3.94
N VAL A 234 15.26 -5.31 4.36
CA VAL A 234 13.88 -5.16 4.84
C VAL A 234 13.94 -5.04 6.35
N ILE A 235 13.46 -3.92 6.89
CA ILE A 235 13.53 -3.63 8.32
C ILE A 235 12.14 -3.35 8.85
N VAL A 236 11.83 -3.90 10.02
CA VAL A 236 10.66 -3.55 10.83
C VAL A 236 11.13 -2.78 12.05
N SER A 237 10.43 -1.72 12.44
CA SER A 237 10.69 -1.03 13.71
C SER A 237 9.40 -0.49 14.31
N ARG A 238 9.44 -0.10 15.58
CA ARG A 238 8.38 0.73 16.17
C ARG A 238 8.42 2.14 15.58
N LEU A 239 7.33 2.88 15.76
CA LEU A 239 7.21 4.25 15.27
C LEU A 239 8.18 5.24 15.94
N ASP A 240 8.67 4.92 17.14
CA ASP A 240 9.68 5.71 17.84
C ASP A 240 11.11 5.36 17.41
N GLY A 241 11.28 4.47 16.43
CA GLY A 241 12.57 3.97 15.95
C GLY A 241 13.17 2.83 16.79
N SER A 242 12.58 2.49 17.93
CA SER A 242 13.04 1.39 18.77
C SER A 242 12.69 0.02 18.18
N GLY A 243 13.35 -1.04 18.68
CA GLY A 243 13.02 -2.42 18.30
C GLY A 243 13.30 -2.74 16.83
N ARG A 244 14.40 -2.21 16.27
CA ARG A 244 14.80 -2.40 14.87
C ARG A 244 15.10 -3.87 14.54
N LEU A 245 14.22 -4.45 13.75
CA LEU A 245 14.09 -5.77 13.14
C LEU A 245 14.59 -5.96 11.69
N VAL A 246 15.82 -6.41 11.37
CA VAL A 246 16.28 -6.58 9.96
C VAL A 246 15.68 -7.82 9.23
N LEU A 247 14.37 -7.94 9.02
CA LEU A 247 13.76 -9.14 8.42
C LEU A 247 14.49 -9.77 7.20
N ALA A 248 14.91 -8.94 6.24
CA ALA A 248 15.59 -9.21 4.95
C ALA A 248 17.02 -8.64 4.86
N ALA A 249 18.04 -9.41 4.46
CA ALA A 249 19.36 -8.84 4.09
C ALA A 249 20.12 -9.66 3.01
N ASP A 250 19.44 -10.60 2.35
CA ASP A 250 20.05 -11.40 1.28
C ASP A 250 20.41 -10.53 0.05
N PRO A 251 21.49 -10.84 -0.70
CA PRO A 251 21.94 -10.01 -1.83
C PRO A 251 20.88 -9.78 -2.91
N GLY A 252 20.65 -8.56 -3.35
CA GLY A 252 19.66 -8.24 -4.38
C GLY A 252 18.77 -7.07 -3.98
N ARG A 253 17.84 -6.71 -4.85
CA ARG A 253 17.00 -5.54 -4.64
C ARG A 253 15.69 -5.92 -3.96
N PHE A 254 15.37 -5.30 -2.84
CA PHE A 254 14.09 -5.47 -2.19
C PHE A 254 13.04 -4.49 -2.76
N THR A 255 11.82 -4.98 -2.99
CA THR A 255 10.67 -4.19 -3.44
C THR A 255 9.37 -4.89 -3.04
N GLY A 256 8.21 -4.28 -3.34
CA GLY A 256 6.88 -4.81 -3.01
C GLY A 256 6.75 -5.09 -1.52
N LEU A 257 6.23 -4.16 -0.74
CA LEU A 257 6.16 -4.33 0.71
C LEU A 257 4.69 -4.28 1.13
N ALA A 258 4.20 -5.29 1.83
CA ALA A 258 2.85 -5.28 2.37
C ALA A 258 2.70 -6.08 3.66
N TRP A 259 2.04 -5.48 4.65
CA TRP A 259 1.68 -6.14 5.90
C TRP A 259 0.44 -7.03 5.69
N SER A 260 0.45 -8.17 6.37
CA SER A 260 -0.77 -8.94 6.60
C SER A 260 -1.82 -8.11 7.35
N PRO A 261 -3.13 -8.39 7.19
CA PRO A 261 -4.19 -7.63 7.86
C PRO A 261 -4.09 -7.62 9.39
N GLN A 262 -3.56 -8.71 9.96
CA GLN A 262 -3.34 -8.84 11.41
C GLN A 262 -2.07 -8.13 11.89
N GLY A 263 -1.18 -7.71 10.97
CA GLY A 263 0.05 -6.99 11.27
C GLY A 263 1.15 -7.84 11.91
N ASP A 264 1.05 -9.17 11.82
CA ASP A 264 2.00 -10.14 12.39
C ASP A 264 2.95 -10.74 11.34
N LYS A 265 2.67 -10.53 10.05
CA LYS A 265 3.51 -10.94 8.92
C LYS A 265 3.70 -9.85 7.90
N LEU A 266 4.78 -9.98 7.13
CA LEU A 266 5.14 -9.10 6.06
C LEU A 266 5.44 -9.91 4.79
N VAL A 267 4.85 -9.52 3.66
CA VAL A 267 5.33 -9.96 2.35
C VAL A 267 6.30 -8.95 1.79
N TYR A 268 7.38 -9.48 1.21
CA TYR A 268 8.36 -8.70 0.46
C TYR A 268 8.85 -9.47 -0.76
N ALA A 269 9.28 -8.75 -1.79
CA ALA A 269 9.94 -9.32 -2.94
C ALA A 269 11.43 -8.98 -2.93
N ARG A 270 12.23 -9.94 -3.40
CA ARG A 270 13.65 -9.78 -3.69
C ARG A 270 13.85 -10.04 -5.18
N VAL A 271 14.42 -9.07 -5.88
CA VAL A 271 14.81 -9.17 -7.29
C VAL A 271 16.30 -9.45 -7.35
N THR A 272 16.68 -10.60 -7.92
CA THR A 272 18.09 -10.99 -8.08
C THR A 272 18.73 -10.32 -9.29
N GLU A 273 20.05 -10.41 -9.41
CA GLU A 273 20.79 -9.84 -10.55
C GLU A 273 20.37 -10.49 -11.89
N GLU A 274 19.91 -11.73 -11.88
CA GLU A 274 19.37 -12.45 -13.04
C GLU A 274 17.91 -12.08 -13.36
N SER A 275 17.40 -10.96 -12.82
CA SER A 275 16.00 -10.51 -13.00
C SER A 275 14.97 -11.55 -12.57
N ARG A 276 15.28 -12.30 -11.51
CA ARG A 276 14.33 -13.24 -10.90
C ARG A 276 13.65 -12.57 -9.71
N ALA A 277 12.32 -12.56 -9.72
CA ALA A 277 11.54 -12.15 -8.56
C ALA A 277 11.35 -13.35 -7.61
N GLU A 278 11.74 -13.17 -6.35
CA GLU A 278 11.48 -14.09 -5.26
C GLU A 278 10.52 -13.42 -4.28
N LEU A 279 9.34 -14.00 -4.08
CA LEU A 279 8.34 -13.50 -3.15
C LEU A 279 8.43 -14.28 -1.85
N TRP A 280 8.52 -13.55 -0.75
CA TRP A 280 8.72 -14.10 0.58
C TRP A 280 7.65 -13.59 1.53
N LEU A 281 7.21 -14.47 2.41
CA LEU A 281 6.38 -14.19 3.56
C LEU A 281 7.22 -14.40 4.81
N ALA A 282 7.38 -13.38 5.66
CA ALA A 282 8.09 -13.50 6.92
C ALA A 282 7.19 -13.17 8.11
N ASP A 283 7.39 -13.89 9.21
CA ASP A 283 6.85 -13.49 10.51
C ASP A 283 7.54 -12.18 10.95
N ALA A 284 6.76 -11.23 11.46
CA ALA A 284 7.24 -9.88 11.77
C ALA A 284 8.24 -9.85 12.94
N ASP A 285 8.27 -10.92 13.74
CA ASP A 285 9.24 -11.16 14.81
C ASP A 285 10.49 -11.89 14.32
N ARG A 286 10.56 -12.22 13.02
CA ARG A 286 11.66 -12.93 12.35
C ARG A 286 11.82 -14.39 12.76
N SER A 287 10.81 -14.99 13.38
CA SER A 287 10.87 -16.38 13.84
C SER A 287 10.94 -17.38 12.69
N ASP A 288 10.31 -17.08 11.54
CA ASP A 288 10.44 -17.87 10.32
C ASP A 288 10.02 -17.09 9.05
N ARG A 289 10.30 -17.68 7.88
CA ARG A 289 9.85 -17.23 6.56
C ARG A 289 9.48 -18.38 5.64
N LEU A 290 8.55 -18.12 4.74
CA LEU A 290 8.05 -19.02 3.70
C LEU A 290 8.24 -18.36 2.34
N GLN A 291 8.86 -19.04 1.38
CA GLN A 291 8.86 -18.57 0.00
C GLN A 291 7.46 -18.78 -0.60
N LEU A 292 6.84 -17.70 -1.07
CA LEU A 292 5.51 -17.73 -1.69
C LEU A 292 5.59 -18.21 -3.13
N TYR A 293 6.52 -17.64 -3.88
CA TYR A 293 6.67 -17.90 -5.31
C TYR A 293 8.02 -17.40 -5.81
N SER A 294 8.49 -17.93 -6.94
CA SER A 294 9.62 -17.35 -7.66
C SER A 294 9.42 -17.51 -9.15
N TYR A 295 9.70 -16.45 -9.90
CA TYR A 295 9.55 -16.41 -11.35
C TYR A 295 10.59 -15.49 -12.00
N ALA A 296 10.88 -15.74 -13.28
CA ALA A 296 11.64 -14.81 -14.09
C ALA A 296 10.74 -13.62 -14.43
N MET A 297 11.20 -12.40 -14.16
CA MET A 297 10.40 -11.20 -14.43
C MET A 297 10.14 -11.05 -15.92
N GLU A 298 8.94 -10.57 -16.26
CA GLU A 298 8.54 -10.33 -17.65
C GLU A 298 9.42 -9.26 -18.32
N TYR A 299 10.00 -8.38 -17.50
CA TYR A 299 10.92 -7.33 -17.91
C TYR A 299 12.25 -7.50 -17.16
N THR A 300 13.36 -7.45 -17.89
CA THR A 300 14.71 -7.68 -17.36
C THR A 300 15.33 -6.46 -16.68
N ASP A 301 14.56 -5.41 -16.42
CA ASP A 301 15.06 -4.26 -15.65
C ASP A 301 14.88 -4.56 -14.16
N PRO A 302 15.99 -4.78 -13.41
CA PRO A 302 15.91 -5.10 -12.00
C PRO A 302 15.32 -3.96 -11.19
N GLY A 303 15.27 -2.71 -11.69
CA GLY A 303 14.71 -1.53 -11.03
C GLY A 303 13.18 -1.43 -11.02
N ILE A 304 12.47 -2.36 -11.68
CA ILE A 304 11.00 -2.35 -11.76
C ILE A 304 10.37 -2.76 -10.43
N ASP A 305 9.62 -1.85 -9.79
CA ASP A 305 8.91 -2.17 -8.56
C ASP A 305 7.77 -3.17 -8.75
N LEU A 306 7.62 -4.05 -7.77
CA LEU A 306 6.48 -4.94 -7.67
C LEU A 306 5.44 -4.34 -6.72
N ALA A 307 4.18 -4.38 -7.12
CA ALA A 307 3.07 -4.11 -6.22
C ALA A 307 2.65 -5.41 -5.55
N MET A 308 2.38 -5.33 -4.24
CA MET A 308 1.85 -6.45 -3.46
C MET A 308 0.81 -5.94 -2.47
N THR A 309 -0.22 -6.75 -2.26
CA THR A 309 -1.30 -6.42 -1.31
C THR A 309 -2.00 -7.68 -0.83
N TRP A 310 -2.44 -7.63 0.43
CA TRP A 310 -3.17 -8.71 1.07
C TRP A 310 -4.66 -8.53 0.93
N ALA A 311 -5.37 -9.63 0.70
CA ALA A 311 -6.79 -9.66 0.99
C ALA A 311 -7.03 -9.52 2.51
N PRO A 312 -8.13 -8.88 2.93
CA PRO A 312 -8.50 -8.73 4.34
C PRO A 312 -8.57 -10.04 5.14
N ASP A 313 -8.83 -11.17 4.47
CA ASP A 313 -8.88 -12.50 5.08
C ASP A 313 -7.52 -13.06 5.52
N GLY A 314 -6.40 -12.45 5.08
CA GLY A 314 -5.06 -12.94 5.38
C GLY A 314 -4.71 -14.28 4.71
N ARG A 315 -5.43 -14.69 3.67
CA ARG A 315 -5.21 -15.94 2.92
C ARG A 315 -4.80 -15.72 1.49
N HIS A 316 -5.02 -14.53 0.95
CA HIS A 316 -4.67 -14.22 -0.43
C HIS A 316 -3.68 -13.05 -0.51
N VAL A 317 -2.69 -13.20 -1.38
CA VAL A 317 -1.71 -12.15 -1.70
C VAL A 317 -1.74 -11.92 -3.21
N ALA A 318 -2.20 -10.73 -3.61
CA ALA A 318 -2.12 -10.29 -4.99
C ALA A 318 -0.78 -9.60 -5.24
N PHE A 319 -0.15 -9.89 -6.37
CA PHE A 319 1.14 -9.32 -6.74
C PHE A 319 1.31 -9.16 -8.25
N GLY A 320 2.19 -8.26 -8.66
CA GLY A 320 2.53 -8.06 -10.07
C GLY A 320 3.38 -6.81 -10.31
N THR A 321 3.79 -6.63 -11.54
CA THR A 321 4.55 -5.45 -11.98
C THR A 321 3.60 -4.26 -12.15
N ASN A 322 3.86 -3.18 -11.41
CA ASN A 322 3.05 -1.98 -11.53
C ASN A 322 3.88 -0.71 -11.24
N THR A 323 4.47 -0.17 -12.31
CA THR A 323 5.25 1.07 -12.27
C THR A 323 4.70 2.17 -13.18
N GLY A 324 3.47 2.00 -13.69
CA GLY A 324 2.86 2.87 -14.69
C GLY A 324 3.46 2.75 -16.09
N MET A 325 4.80 2.76 -16.22
CA MET A 325 5.50 2.51 -17.49
C MET A 325 5.58 1.02 -17.82
N PHE A 326 5.77 0.18 -16.81
CA PHE A 326 5.69 -1.27 -16.92
C PHE A 326 4.51 -1.75 -16.09
N VAL A 327 3.61 -2.45 -16.76
CA VAL A 327 2.37 -2.94 -16.20
C VAL A 327 2.22 -4.37 -16.66
N GLY A 328 2.23 -5.27 -15.68
CA GLY A 328 2.22 -6.71 -15.90
C GLY A 328 0.90 -7.34 -15.49
N PRO A 329 0.80 -8.67 -15.61
CA PRO A 329 -0.35 -9.41 -15.13
C PRO A 329 -0.49 -9.33 -13.60
N ILE A 330 -1.72 -9.55 -13.13
CA ILE A 330 -2.01 -9.75 -11.71
C ILE A 330 -1.94 -11.24 -11.42
N TRP A 331 -1.10 -11.60 -10.44
CA TRP A 331 -1.01 -12.94 -9.88
C TRP A 331 -1.64 -12.99 -8.50
N LEU A 332 -2.12 -14.17 -8.12
CA LEU A 332 -2.70 -14.45 -6.81
C LEU A 332 -2.05 -15.67 -6.18
N ALA A 333 -1.37 -15.48 -5.06
CA ALA A 333 -0.93 -16.56 -4.19
C ALA A 333 -2.01 -16.84 -3.14
N THR A 334 -2.35 -18.12 -2.96
CA THR A 334 -3.31 -18.60 -1.96
C THR A 334 -2.59 -19.39 -0.87
N LEU A 335 -2.82 -18.99 0.39
CA LEU A 335 -2.26 -19.58 1.58
C LEU A 335 -3.31 -20.41 2.31
N GLN A 336 -2.89 -21.55 2.85
CA GLN A 336 -3.70 -22.36 3.75
C GLN A 336 -2.86 -22.83 4.93
N ARG A 337 -3.55 -23.15 6.02
CA ARG A 337 -2.95 -23.86 7.14
C ARG A 337 -2.55 -25.26 6.71
N ARG A 338 -1.40 -25.74 7.19
CA ARG A 338 -0.89 -27.10 6.94
C ARG A 338 -1.76 -28.18 7.55
#